data_AF-A0A8J4SW76-F1
#
_entry.id   AF-A0A8J4SW76-F1
#
_cell.length_a   1.000
_cell.length_b   1.000
_cell.length_c   1.000
_cell.angle_alpha   90.00
_cell.angle_beta   90.00
_cell.angle_gamma   90.00
#
_symmetry.space_group_name_H-M   'P 1'
#
loop_
_entity.id
_entity.type
_entity.pdbx_description
1 polymer ?
#
loop_
_entity_poly.entity_id
_entity_poly.type
_entity_poly.pdbx_seq_one_letter_code
_entity_poly.pdbx_strand_id
1 'polypeptide(L)'
;MIKDNELYDLVLGSSESLAVNGNVDTFAILDNTIHDSDNIGIDLIGYEGTSEDDTYDQARNGIVRGNEIYNISSNLNPSYGTNLPNDSNSAGGIYVDGGKNHIIDHNRVYRNDIGIEIASEHAGRSTSNITLQDNLIFHNRLTGIAMGGYDEERGSTEGSTIMYNTIVDNDLLDAGNGQLFMQAQTKNNTFKRNILVSNSSDVLIYNEYTSNSGNVFDHNVYYSPAPQEDALWIWKNREYAGFTSYVEGSGNDAHSMYVNPKFTDDANEDFTLQASSPAKGYGFMSHE
;
A
#
# COMPACT_ATOMS: atom_id res chain seq x y z
N MET A 1 9.54 -19.90 8.96
CA MET A 1 9.79 -18.61 9.64
C MET A 1 11.07 -18.06 9.06
N ILE A 2 11.01 -16.84 8.54
CA ILE A 2 12.13 -16.07 8.00
C ILE A 2 12.23 -14.86 8.90
N LYS A 3 13.28 -14.79 9.71
CA LYS A 3 13.36 -13.82 10.80
C LYS A 3 14.78 -13.31 11.05
N ASP A 4 14.90 -12.03 11.41
CA ASP A 4 16.15 -11.36 11.80
C ASP A 4 17.24 -11.44 10.69
N ASN A 5 16.84 -11.33 9.43
CA ASN A 5 17.75 -11.31 8.28
C ASN A 5 17.90 -9.91 7.69
N GLU A 6 19.00 -9.70 6.99
CA GLU A 6 19.25 -8.50 6.17
C GLU A 6 19.47 -8.95 4.72
N LEU A 7 18.69 -8.41 3.78
CA LEU A 7 18.79 -8.67 2.34
C LEU A 7 19.03 -7.35 1.64
N TYR A 8 20.15 -7.21 0.93
CA TYR A 8 20.53 -5.94 0.32
C TYR A 8 21.44 -6.07 -0.90
N ASP A 9 21.52 -5.00 -1.69
CA ASP A 9 22.33 -4.89 -2.91
C ASP A 9 22.04 -6.03 -3.91
N LEU A 10 20.76 -6.42 -4.03
CA LEU A 10 20.35 -7.53 -4.90
C LEU A 10 20.05 -7.06 -6.32
N VAL A 11 20.53 -7.84 -7.29
CA VAL A 11 20.20 -7.74 -8.71
C VAL A 11 19.43 -9.00 -9.11
N LEU A 12 18.13 -8.85 -9.28
CA LEU A 12 17.17 -9.96 -9.23
C LEU A 12 16.64 -10.36 -10.61
N GLY A 13 16.77 -9.47 -11.61
CA GLY A 13 16.16 -9.70 -12.91
C GLY A 13 14.63 -9.78 -12.77
N SER A 14 14.04 -10.95 -12.96
CA SER A 14 12.59 -11.19 -12.85
C SER A 14 12.19 -11.94 -11.58
N SER A 15 12.97 -11.81 -10.50
CA SER A 15 12.64 -12.36 -9.19
C SER A 15 12.65 -11.27 -8.12
N GLU A 16 12.42 -11.65 -6.87
CA GLU A 16 12.13 -10.79 -5.75
C GLU A 16 13.17 -11.03 -4.64
N SER A 17 13.38 -10.04 -3.79
CA SER A 17 14.35 -10.15 -2.69
C SER A 17 13.94 -11.31 -1.76
N LEU A 18 12.64 -11.41 -1.46
CA LEU A 18 12.05 -12.51 -0.72
C LEU A 18 10.69 -12.89 -1.33
N ALA A 19 10.65 -14.05 -2.01
CA ALA A 19 9.42 -14.60 -2.56
C ALA A 19 8.88 -15.79 -1.74
N VAL A 20 7.56 -15.81 -1.54
CA VAL A 20 6.81 -16.98 -1.06
C VAL A 20 5.74 -17.32 -2.09
N ASN A 21 5.92 -18.43 -2.81
CA ASN A 21 5.11 -18.77 -3.99
C ASN A 21 4.55 -20.20 -3.93
N GLY A 22 3.38 -20.41 -4.53
CA GLY A 22 2.76 -21.72 -4.76
C GLY A 22 2.09 -22.28 -3.51
N ASN A 23 2.23 -23.59 -3.28
CA ASN A 23 1.60 -24.26 -2.14
C ASN A 23 2.38 -24.06 -0.83
N VAL A 24 2.42 -22.81 -0.34
CA VAL A 24 2.98 -22.46 0.97
C VAL A 24 1.89 -21.96 1.89
N ASP A 25 1.81 -22.58 3.07
CA ASP A 25 0.81 -22.31 4.09
C ASP A 25 1.50 -22.05 5.43
N THR A 26 0.96 -21.15 6.22
CA THR A 26 1.34 -20.93 7.62
C THR A 26 2.82 -20.63 7.77
N PHE A 27 3.17 -19.40 7.39
CA PHE A 27 4.54 -18.90 7.45
C PHE A 27 4.60 -17.55 8.17
N ALA A 28 5.82 -17.12 8.47
CA ALA A 28 6.06 -15.83 9.10
C ALA A 28 7.35 -15.22 8.54
N ILE A 29 7.29 -13.94 8.17
CA ILE A 29 8.40 -13.06 7.76
C ILE A 29 8.46 -11.95 8.79
N LEU A 30 9.39 -12.05 9.74
CA LEU A 30 9.41 -11.25 10.95
C LEU A 30 10.71 -10.48 11.09
N ASP A 31 10.66 -9.19 11.42
CA ASP A 31 11.82 -8.44 11.90
C ASP A 31 13.04 -8.52 10.93
N ASN A 32 12.81 -8.51 9.61
CA ASN A 32 13.88 -8.48 8.61
C ASN A 32 14.10 -7.05 8.08
N THR A 33 15.31 -6.76 7.63
CA THR A 33 15.65 -5.54 6.90
C THR A 33 15.89 -5.90 5.43
N ILE A 34 15.16 -5.28 4.51
CA ILE A 34 15.30 -5.55 3.07
C ILE A 34 15.48 -4.22 2.36
N HIS A 35 16.59 -4.03 1.66
CA HIS A 35 16.87 -2.73 1.05
C HIS A 35 17.74 -2.76 -0.19
N ASP A 36 17.83 -1.61 -0.86
CA ASP A 36 18.75 -1.34 -1.97
C ASP A 36 18.76 -2.47 -3.01
N SER A 37 17.57 -2.93 -3.40
CA SER A 37 17.38 -4.06 -4.30
C SER A 37 16.58 -3.65 -5.53
N ASP A 38 16.90 -4.22 -6.68
CA ASP A 38 16.41 -3.76 -7.97
C ASP A 38 15.06 -4.38 -8.40
N ASN A 39 14.39 -5.06 -7.49
CA ASN A 39 13.04 -5.57 -7.67
C ASN A 39 12.34 -5.76 -6.31
N ILE A 40 11.09 -6.22 -6.32
CA ILE A 40 10.17 -6.35 -5.18
C ILE A 40 10.87 -6.86 -3.90
N GLY A 41 10.56 -6.21 -2.77
CA GLY A 41 11.15 -6.53 -1.47
C GLY A 41 10.63 -7.84 -0.90
N ILE A 42 9.34 -7.90 -0.59
CA ILE A 42 8.62 -9.13 -0.20
C ILE A 42 7.50 -9.37 -1.20
N ASP A 43 7.40 -10.59 -1.73
CA ASP A 43 6.28 -10.99 -2.57
C ASP A 43 5.59 -12.25 -2.06
N LEU A 44 4.26 -12.17 -1.93
CA LEU A 44 3.37 -13.24 -1.50
C LEU A 44 2.49 -13.67 -2.67
N ILE A 45 2.96 -14.69 -3.38
CA ILE A 45 2.56 -14.99 -4.75
C ILE A 45 1.53 -16.13 -4.80
N GLY A 46 0.58 -16.02 -5.72
CA GLY A 46 -0.35 -17.08 -6.09
C GLY A 46 -0.70 -17.09 -7.58
N TYR A 47 -1.23 -18.23 -8.01
CA TYR A 47 -1.77 -18.50 -9.34
C TYR A 47 -0.75 -18.59 -10.49
N GLU A 48 0.54 -18.78 -10.17
CA GLU A 48 1.65 -18.96 -11.12
C GLU A 48 1.73 -20.37 -11.74
N GLY A 49 0.85 -21.30 -11.38
CA GLY A 49 0.90 -22.70 -11.80
C GLY A 49 2.02 -23.48 -11.12
N THR A 50 2.47 -23.06 -9.94
CA THR A 50 3.56 -23.70 -9.19
C THR A 50 3.08 -24.96 -8.46
N SER A 51 1.84 -24.96 -7.97
CA SER A 51 1.17 -26.12 -7.38
C SER A 51 0.42 -26.94 -8.44
N GLU A 52 0.49 -28.27 -8.35
CA GLU A 52 -0.29 -29.17 -9.21
C GLU A 52 -1.82 -29.04 -8.99
N ASP A 53 -2.21 -28.64 -7.78
CA ASP A 53 -3.59 -28.36 -7.42
C ASP A 53 -3.78 -26.84 -7.30
N ASP A 54 -4.54 -26.29 -8.24
CA ASP A 54 -4.90 -24.87 -8.37
C ASP A 54 -5.55 -24.31 -7.10
N THR A 55 -6.20 -25.15 -6.30
CA THR A 55 -6.81 -24.76 -5.01
C THR A 55 -5.77 -24.24 -4.02
N TYR A 56 -4.54 -24.76 -4.12
CA TYR A 56 -3.43 -24.47 -3.22
C TYR A 56 -2.31 -23.69 -3.90
N ASP A 57 -2.48 -23.25 -5.14
CA ASP A 57 -1.49 -22.47 -5.87
C ASP A 57 -1.49 -21.02 -5.39
N GLN A 58 -1.21 -20.81 -4.12
CA GLN A 58 -1.33 -19.52 -3.46
C GLN A 58 -0.62 -19.58 -2.10
N ALA A 59 0.30 -18.64 -1.87
CA ALA A 59 0.79 -18.34 -0.54
C ALA A 59 -0.41 -17.96 0.35
N ARG A 60 -0.48 -18.55 1.54
CA ARG A 60 -1.62 -18.34 2.45
C ARG A 60 -1.29 -18.40 3.93
N ASN A 61 -2.11 -17.74 4.74
CA ASN A 61 -2.05 -17.75 6.21
C ASN A 61 -0.68 -17.29 6.74
N GLY A 62 -0.10 -16.27 6.10
CA GLY A 62 1.20 -15.71 6.45
C GLY A 62 1.12 -14.52 7.41
N ILE A 63 2.16 -14.33 8.21
CA ILE A 63 2.37 -13.13 9.04
C ILE A 63 3.60 -12.38 8.51
N VAL A 64 3.44 -11.13 8.11
CA VAL A 64 4.53 -10.23 7.69
C VAL A 64 4.60 -9.08 8.67
N ARG A 65 5.57 -9.09 9.59
CA ARG A 65 5.57 -8.18 10.73
C ARG A 65 6.93 -7.62 11.09
N GLY A 66 6.97 -6.36 11.49
CA GLY A 66 8.17 -5.76 12.06
C GLY A 66 9.30 -5.57 11.06
N ASN A 67 9.05 -5.77 9.76
CA ASN A 67 10.09 -5.64 8.75
C ASN A 67 10.33 -4.17 8.40
N GLU A 68 11.58 -3.85 8.10
CA GLU A 68 12.00 -2.56 7.58
C GLU A 68 12.41 -2.71 6.11
N ILE A 69 11.67 -2.06 5.21
CA ILE A 69 11.81 -2.29 3.76
C ILE A 69 11.94 -0.96 3.03
N TYR A 70 13.08 -0.74 2.37
CA TYR A 70 13.35 0.56 1.76
C TYR A 70 14.29 0.55 0.56
N ASN A 71 14.25 1.62 -0.24
CA ASN A 71 15.05 1.77 -1.46
C ASN A 71 14.89 0.60 -2.45
N ILE A 72 13.69 0.03 -2.53
CA ILE A 72 13.34 -0.98 -3.52
C ILE A 72 12.90 -0.28 -4.81
N SER A 73 13.62 -0.49 -5.92
CA SER A 73 13.30 0.19 -7.19
C SER A 73 13.68 -0.61 -8.44
N SER A 74 12.74 -0.75 -9.37
CA SER A 74 12.95 -1.44 -10.65
C SER A 74 13.68 -0.58 -11.70
N ASN A 75 13.96 0.68 -11.41
CA ASN A 75 14.47 1.64 -12.40
C ASN A 75 15.84 1.28 -12.99
N LEU A 76 16.66 0.52 -12.26
CA LEU A 76 17.96 0.05 -12.72
C LEU A 76 17.95 -1.43 -13.13
N ASN A 77 16.77 -2.06 -13.15
CA ASN A 77 16.62 -3.46 -13.50
C ASN A 77 16.33 -3.63 -15.00
N PRO A 78 17.22 -4.27 -15.78
CA PRO A 78 17.06 -4.41 -17.22
C PRO A 78 15.87 -5.31 -17.64
N SER A 79 15.31 -6.11 -16.73
CA SER A 79 14.09 -6.91 -16.99
C SER A 79 12.86 -6.03 -17.21
N TYR A 80 12.85 -4.80 -16.69
CA TYR A 80 11.75 -3.83 -16.86
C TYR A 80 11.97 -2.90 -18.06
N GLY A 81 13.18 -2.88 -18.63
CA GLY A 81 13.51 -2.03 -19.77
C GLY A 81 15.01 -1.94 -19.98
N THR A 82 15.46 -2.02 -21.23
CA THR A 82 16.88 -2.11 -21.58
C THR A 82 17.64 -0.77 -21.54
N ASN A 83 16.94 0.36 -21.54
CA ASN A 83 17.54 1.69 -21.39
C ASN A 83 17.47 2.10 -19.92
N LEU A 84 18.61 2.16 -19.22
CA LEU A 84 18.67 2.42 -17.79
C LEU A 84 19.16 3.85 -17.47
N PRO A 85 18.56 4.56 -16.48
CA PRO A 85 17.34 4.18 -15.76
C PRO A 85 16.12 4.13 -16.71
N ASN A 86 15.23 3.17 -16.48
CA ASN A 86 14.09 2.87 -17.38
C ASN A 86 12.76 3.50 -16.95
N ASP A 87 12.76 4.27 -15.86
CA ASP A 87 11.58 4.94 -15.28
C ASP A 87 10.37 4.00 -15.03
N SER A 88 10.61 2.70 -14.86
CA SER A 88 9.55 1.70 -14.65
C SER A 88 8.82 1.90 -13.32
N ASN A 89 9.53 2.30 -12.26
CA ASN A 89 8.98 2.55 -10.92
C ASN A 89 7.93 1.52 -10.47
N SER A 90 8.15 0.23 -10.66
CA SER A 90 7.14 -0.83 -10.48
C SER A 90 7.44 -1.75 -9.29
N ALA A 91 8.53 -1.55 -8.55
CA ALA A 91 8.91 -2.45 -7.47
C ALA A 91 8.21 -2.08 -6.15
N GLY A 92 7.32 -2.96 -5.68
CA GLY A 92 6.70 -2.87 -4.37
C GLY A 92 7.67 -3.19 -3.22
N GLY A 93 7.59 -2.47 -2.11
CA GLY A 93 8.25 -2.87 -0.88
C GLY A 93 7.67 -4.19 -0.35
N ILE A 94 6.35 -4.26 -0.24
CA ILE A 94 5.60 -5.51 -0.01
C ILE A 94 4.55 -5.64 -1.10
N TYR A 95 4.57 -6.74 -1.84
CA TYR A 95 3.54 -7.11 -2.80
C TYR A 95 2.83 -8.38 -2.33
N VAL A 96 1.50 -8.36 -2.39
CA VAL A 96 0.69 -9.57 -2.31
C VAL A 96 0.09 -9.76 -3.69
N ASP A 97 0.77 -10.53 -4.54
CA ASP A 97 0.29 -10.91 -5.86
C ASP A 97 -0.57 -12.17 -5.80
N GLY A 98 -1.87 -11.98 -5.71
CA GLY A 98 -2.81 -13.07 -5.64
C GLY A 98 -2.57 -13.95 -4.40
N GLY A 99 -2.11 -13.45 -3.26
CA GLY A 99 -2.01 -14.17 -1.97
C GLY A 99 -3.31 -14.13 -1.15
N LYS A 100 -3.44 -14.94 -0.09
CA LYS A 100 -4.64 -14.88 0.79
C LYS A 100 -4.42 -15.06 2.29
N ASN A 101 -5.33 -14.46 3.08
CA ASN A 101 -5.40 -14.60 4.54
C ASN A 101 -4.10 -14.19 5.24
N HIS A 102 -3.44 -13.13 4.77
CA HIS A 102 -2.21 -12.63 5.40
C HIS A 102 -2.51 -11.54 6.43
N ILE A 103 -1.71 -11.50 7.48
CA ILE A 103 -1.62 -10.36 8.39
C ILE A 103 -0.31 -9.64 8.08
N ILE A 104 -0.40 -8.36 7.73
CA ILE A 104 0.73 -7.50 7.41
C ILE A 104 0.68 -6.33 8.38
N ASP A 105 1.54 -6.34 9.39
CA ASP A 105 1.46 -5.36 10.46
C ASP A 105 2.78 -4.90 11.08
N HIS A 106 2.80 -3.67 11.60
CA HIS A 106 3.98 -3.09 12.24
C HIS A 106 5.23 -3.07 11.34
N ASN A 107 5.07 -3.01 10.01
CA ASN A 107 6.21 -2.84 9.08
C ASN A 107 6.49 -1.35 8.85
N ARG A 108 7.75 -1.02 8.60
CA ARG A 108 8.20 0.31 8.17
C ARG A 108 8.61 0.22 6.70
N VAL A 109 7.84 0.82 5.80
CA VAL A 109 7.97 0.64 4.35
C VAL A 109 8.10 1.98 3.63
N TYR A 110 9.29 2.30 3.13
CA TYR A 110 9.57 3.66 2.64
C TYR A 110 10.58 3.78 1.52
N ARG A 111 10.53 4.87 0.75
CA ARG A 111 11.48 5.14 -0.35
C ARG A 111 11.55 4.02 -1.41
N ASN A 112 10.47 3.24 -1.53
CA ASN A 112 10.32 2.25 -2.59
C ASN A 112 9.62 2.89 -3.80
N ASP A 113 9.52 2.19 -4.92
CA ASP A 113 8.68 2.67 -6.01
C ASP A 113 7.20 2.73 -5.57
N ILE A 114 6.70 1.61 -5.02
CA ILE A 114 5.38 1.47 -4.40
C ILE A 114 5.58 0.98 -2.96
N GLY A 115 4.84 1.53 -1.99
CA GLY A 115 4.96 1.10 -0.60
C GLY A 115 4.47 -0.34 -0.39
N ILE A 116 3.16 -0.53 -0.28
CA ILE A 116 2.53 -1.85 -0.18
C ILE A 116 1.49 -2.00 -1.28
N GLU A 117 1.58 -3.08 -2.05
CA GLU A 117 0.62 -3.42 -3.09
C GLU A 117 -0.14 -4.70 -2.72
N ILE A 118 -1.46 -4.66 -2.88
CA ILE A 118 -2.34 -5.83 -2.73
C ILE A 118 -3.16 -5.97 -4.01
N ALA A 119 -2.70 -6.81 -4.94
CA ALA A 119 -3.33 -6.99 -6.25
C ALA A 119 -3.28 -8.46 -6.69
N SER A 120 -3.68 -8.76 -7.92
CA SER A 120 -3.53 -10.09 -8.49
C SER A 120 -3.27 -9.91 -9.98
N GLU A 121 -2.16 -10.45 -10.49
CA GLU A 121 -1.82 -10.36 -11.92
C GLU A 121 -2.70 -11.27 -12.80
N HIS A 122 -3.43 -12.18 -12.18
CA HIS A 122 -4.22 -13.20 -12.87
C HIS A 122 -5.69 -12.84 -13.02
N ALA A 123 -6.17 -12.73 -14.26
CA ALA A 123 -7.57 -12.49 -14.59
C ALA A 123 -8.51 -13.48 -13.89
N GLY A 124 -9.55 -12.96 -13.22
CA GLY A 124 -10.53 -13.78 -12.52
C GLY A 124 -10.03 -14.41 -11.21
N ARG A 125 -8.81 -14.09 -10.78
CA ARG A 125 -8.25 -14.45 -9.48
C ARG A 125 -8.20 -13.24 -8.56
N SER A 126 -7.92 -13.48 -7.28
CA SER A 126 -7.90 -12.42 -6.28
C SER A 126 -6.83 -12.58 -5.22
N THR A 127 -6.29 -11.44 -4.81
CA THR A 127 -5.75 -11.26 -3.46
C THR A 127 -6.91 -11.05 -2.51
N SER A 128 -6.95 -11.82 -1.40
CA SER A 128 -8.14 -11.82 -0.55
C SER A 128 -7.88 -11.98 0.94
N ASN A 129 -8.78 -11.40 1.74
CA ASN A 129 -8.77 -11.46 3.20
C ASN A 129 -7.44 -11.00 3.82
N ILE A 130 -6.84 -9.96 3.27
CA ILE A 130 -5.61 -9.38 3.82
C ILE A 130 -5.99 -8.46 4.97
N THR A 131 -5.29 -8.59 6.09
CA THR A 131 -5.35 -7.65 7.21
C THR A 131 -4.07 -6.82 7.20
N LEU A 132 -4.15 -5.61 6.66
CA LEU A 132 -3.03 -4.67 6.58
C LEU A 132 -3.23 -3.62 7.68
N GLN A 133 -2.48 -3.71 8.77
CA GLN A 133 -2.70 -2.85 9.93
C GLN A 133 -1.44 -2.34 10.62
N ASP A 134 -1.53 -1.18 11.28
CA ASP A 134 -0.45 -0.65 12.11
C ASP A 134 0.91 -0.50 11.38
N ASN A 135 0.91 -0.35 10.05
CA ASN A 135 2.14 -0.12 9.27
C ASN A 135 2.44 1.37 9.15
N LEU A 136 3.72 1.70 9.05
CA LEU A 136 4.21 3.03 8.73
C LEU A 136 4.76 3.04 7.29
N ILE A 137 4.09 3.79 6.41
CA ILE A 137 4.31 3.76 4.96
C ILE A 137 4.56 5.18 4.45
N PHE A 138 5.77 5.50 4.00
CA PHE A 138 6.09 6.90 3.70
C PHE A 138 7.14 7.10 2.61
N HIS A 139 7.14 8.27 1.98
CA HIS A 139 8.17 8.67 1.01
C HIS A 139 8.35 7.67 -0.15
N ASN A 140 7.31 6.94 -0.57
CA ASN A 140 7.38 6.07 -1.75
C ASN A 140 7.15 6.89 -3.04
N ARG A 141 7.77 6.46 -4.14
CA ARG A 141 7.86 7.26 -5.38
C ARG A 141 6.52 7.46 -6.07
N LEU A 142 5.69 6.42 -6.14
CA LEU A 142 4.36 6.47 -6.77
C LEU A 142 3.24 6.58 -5.74
N THR A 143 3.14 5.63 -4.81
CA THR A 143 2.03 5.63 -3.83
C THR A 143 2.41 4.89 -2.56
N GLY A 144 1.69 5.18 -1.47
CA GLY A 144 1.83 4.46 -0.22
C GLY A 144 1.23 3.07 -0.31
N ILE A 145 -0.05 2.99 -0.67
CA ILE A 145 -0.76 1.72 -0.87
C ILE A 145 -1.38 1.67 -2.26
N ALA A 146 -1.11 0.60 -3.00
CA ALA A 146 -1.82 0.26 -4.23
C ALA A 146 -2.76 -0.93 -3.98
N MET A 147 -3.98 -0.89 -4.51
CA MET A 147 -4.91 -2.01 -4.40
C MET A 147 -5.78 -2.20 -5.63
N GLY A 148 -6.01 -3.45 -6.01
CA GLY A 148 -6.74 -3.83 -7.23
C GLY A 148 -5.78 -4.10 -8.39
N GLY A 149 -6.29 -4.76 -9.43
CA GLY A 149 -5.52 -5.01 -10.65
C GLY A 149 -5.18 -3.71 -11.36
N TYR A 150 -3.95 -3.60 -11.87
CA TYR A 150 -3.47 -2.39 -12.55
C TYR A 150 -4.25 -2.03 -13.82
N ASP A 151 -5.08 -2.94 -14.33
CA ASP A 151 -6.11 -2.68 -15.33
C ASP A 151 -7.29 -3.67 -15.17
N GLU A 152 -8.30 -3.55 -16.03
CA GLU A 152 -9.51 -4.40 -16.01
C GLU A 152 -9.28 -5.84 -16.51
N GLU A 153 -8.11 -6.14 -17.07
CA GLU A 153 -7.70 -7.49 -17.52
C GLU A 153 -6.96 -8.27 -16.43
N ARG A 154 -6.70 -7.65 -15.27
CA ARG A 154 -6.06 -8.27 -14.10
C ARG A 154 -7.08 -8.70 -13.04
N GLY A 155 -6.56 -9.32 -11.99
CA GLY A 155 -7.34 -9.84 -10.87
C GLY A 155 -7.81 -8.75 -9.91
N SER A 156 -8.48 -9.20 -8.86
CA SER A 156 -9.13 -8.32 -7.87
C SER A 156 -8.46 -8.33 -6.51
N THR A 157 -8.83 -7.34 -5.70
CA THR A 157 -8.54 -7.32 -4.26
C THR A 157 -9.86 -7.40 -3.51
N GLU A 158 -10.06 -8.44 -2.71
CA GLU A 158 -11.37 -8.79 -2.17
C GLU A 158 -11.37 -9.02 -0.65
N GLY A 159 -12.37 -8.46 0.04
CA GLY A 159 -12.63 -8.77 1.46
C GLY A 159 -11.50 -8.41 2.41
N SER A 160 -10.61 -7.50 2.02
CA SER A 160 -9.44 -7.10 2.81
C SER A 160 -9.76 -5.93 3.74
N THR A 161 -9.05 -5.86 4.87
CA THR A 161 -9.18 -4.79 5.85
C THR A 161 -7.85 -4.04 5.97
N ILE A 162 -7.90 -2.74 5.73
CA ILE A 162 -6.77 -1.81 5.81
C ILE A 162 -7.07 -0.80 6.91
N MET A 163 -6.37 -0.87 8.03
CA MET A 163 -6.68 -0.03 9.19
C MET A 163 -5.50 0.32 10.08
N TYR A 164 -5.55 1.48 10.76
CA TYR A 164 -4.51 1.94 11.69
C TYR A 164 -3.13 2.16 11.05
N ASN A 165 -3.06 2.24 9.72
CA ASN A 165 -1.81 2.58 9.04
C ASN A 165 -1.57 4.09 9.06
N THR A 166 -0.31 4.48 9.13
CA THR A 166 0.14 5.87 8.95
C THR A 166 0.83 5.98 7.60
N ILE A 167 0.23 6.72 6.68
CA ILE A 167 0.60 6.80 5.26
C ILE A 167 0.96 8.26 4.95
N VAL A 168 2.24 8.56 4.72
CA VAL A 168 2.74 9.95 4.73
C VAL A 168 3.65 10.26 3.55
N ASP A 169 3.40 11.37 2.86
CA ASP A 169 4.29 11.98 1.88
C ASP A 169 4.77 11.02 0.77
N ASN A 170 3.90 10.09 0.36
CA ASN A 170 4.11 9.27 -0.83
C ASN A 170 3.75 10.06 -2.10
N ASP A 171 3.98 9.46 -3.28
CA ASP A 171 3.85 10.13 -4.58
C ASP A 171 4.94 11.20 -4.77
N LEU A 172 6.18 10.84 -4.47
CA LEU A 172 7.34 11.75 -4.61
C LEU A 172 7.65 12.13 -6.06
N LEU A 173 7.16 11.36 -7.04
CA LEU A 173 7.30 11.69 -8.46
C LEU A 173 6.21 12.64 -8.96
N ASP A 174 5.23 12.99 -8.12
CA ASP A 174 4.07 13.79 -8.53
C ASP A 174 3.35 13.14 -9.73
N ALA A 175 3.22 11.82 -9.68
CA ALA A 175 2.57 11.02 -10.72
C ALA A 175 1.04 11.08 -10.62
N GLY A 176 0.52 11.59 -9.51
CA GLY A 176 -0.90 11.74 -9.25
C GLY A 176 -1.54 10.51 -8.61
N ASN A 177 -0.76 9.53 -8.17
CA ASN A 177 -1.26 8.29 -7.56
C ASN A 177 -1.56 8.45 -6.06
N GLY A 178 -1.07 9.54 -5.45
CA GLY A 178 -1.40 9.95 -4.08
C GLY A 178 -0.98 8.95 -3.00
N GLN A 179 -1.65 9.06 -1.84
CA GLN A 179 -1.34 8.22 -0.68
C GLN A 179 -1.95 6.81 -0.79
N LEU A 180 -3.13 6.73 -1.42
CA LEU A 180 -3.82 5.49 -1.76
C LEU A 180 -4.19 5.49 -3.25
N PHE A 181 -3.64 4.53 -3.99
CA PHE A 181 -4.03 4.25 -5.36
C PHE A 181 -4.98 3.04 -5.42
N MET A 182 -6.26 3.31 -5.69
CA MET A 182 -7.24 2.29 -5.96
C MET A 182 -7.36 2.03 -7.47
N GLN A 183 -6.84 0.90 -7.89
CA GLN A 183 -6.86 0.44 -9.28
C GLN A 183 -8.21 -0.24 -9.60
N ALA A 184 -8.22 -1.18 -10.56
CA ALA A 184 -9.43 -1.85 -10.99
C ALA A 184 -9.89 -2.96 -10.03
N GLN A 185 -11.17 -3.31 -10.13
CA GLN A 185 -11.74 -4.53 -9.54
C GLN A 185 -11.56 -4.75 -8.03
N THR A 186 -11.50 -3.69 -7.22
CA THR A 186 -11.54 -3.83 -5.75
C THR A 186 -12.98 -4.13 -5.27
N LYS A 187 -13.14 -5.13 -4.39
CA LYS A 187 -14.47 -5.57 -3.92
C LYS A 187 -14.54 -5.79 -2.42
N ASN A 188 -15.57 -5.21 -1.78
CA ASN A 188 -15.91 -5.47 -0.38
C ASN A 188 -14.74 -5.28 0.61
N ASN A 189 -13.81 -4.36 0.30
CA ASN A 189 -12.72 -4.04 1.20
C ASN A 189 -13.14 -2.98 2.23
N THR A 190 -12.48 -2.96 3.38
CA THR A 190 -12.68 -1.95 4.41
C THR A 190 -11.41 -1.14 4.59
N PHE A 191 -11.48 0.17 4.38
CA PHE A 191 -10.39 1.11 4.60
C PHE A 191 -10.80 2.08 5.72
N LYS A 192 -10.32 1.85 6.94
CA LYS A 192 -10.80 2.62 8.09
C LYS A 192 -9.71 2.95 9.09
N ARG A 193 -9.86 4.07 9.79
CA ARG A 193 -8.95 4.44 10.88
C ARG A 193 -7.50 4.49 10.44
N ASN A 194 -7.22 4.92 9.22
CA ASN A 194 -5.88 5.22 8.74
C ASN A 194 -5.60 6.72 8.87
N ILE A 195 -4.34 7.10 8.99
CA ILE A 195 -3.87 8.49 8.85
C ILE A 195 -3.22 8.61 7.49
N LEU A 196 -3.69 9.52 6.65
CA LEU A 196 -3.14 9.81 5.33
C LEU A 196 -2.74 11.27 5.30
N VAL A 197 -1.47 11.52 5.03
CA VAL A 197 -0.91 12.86 4.87
C VAL A 197 -0.24 12.92 3.49
N SER A 198 -0.73 13.80 2.63
CA SER A 198 -0.12 14.04 1.31
C SER A 198 1.04 15.03 1.41
N ASN A 199 1.94 14.94 0.42
CA ASN A 199 2.95 15.95 0.15
C ASN A 199 2.34 17.08 -0.71
N SER A 200 3.18 17.82 -1.44
CA SER A 200 2.76 18.90 -2.33
C SER A 200 1.97 18.46 -3.58
N SER A 201 1.81 17.16 -3.85
CA SER A 201 0.89 16.68 -4.90
C SER A 201 -0.58 16.88 -4.50
N ASP A 202 -0.84 17.01 -3.20
CA ASP A 202 -2.15 17.17 -2.59
C ASP A 202 -3.15 16.03 -2.87
N VAL A 203 -2.71 14.94 -3.52
CA VAL A 203 -3.55 13.78 -3.84
C VAL A 203 -3.58 12.82 -2.65
N LEU A 204 -4.77 12.65 -2.06
CA LEU A 204 -4.98 11.73 -0.94
C LEU A 204 -5.45 10.34 -1.40
N ILE A 205 -6.50 10.29 -2.21
CA ILE A 205 -7.00 9.06 -2.82
C ILE A 205 -7.10 9.26 -4.33
N TYR A 206 -6.53 8.32 -5.08
CA TYR A 206 -6.69 8.24 -6.52
C TYR A 206 -7.45 6.97 -6.92
N ASN A 207 -8.57 7.12 -7.63
CA ASN A 207 -9.38 6.02 -8.11
C ASN A 207 -10.03 6.34 -9.46
N GLU A 208 -9.36 5.98 -10.55
CA GLU A 208 -9.86 6.22 -11.91
C GLU A 208 -10.81 5.12 -12.43
N TYR A 209 -11.01 4.05 -11.67
CA TYR A 209 -11.81 2.90 -12.12
C TYR A 209 -13.22 2.89 -11.54
N THR A 210 -14.21 2.59 -12.38
CA THR A 210 -15.63 2.49 -11.99
C THR A 210 -16.08 1.07 -11.63
N SER A 211 -15.27 0.04 -11.93
CA SER A 211 -15.51 -1.38 -11.63
C SER A 211 -15.47 -1.72 -10.14
N ASN A 212 -14.93 -0.82 -9.32
CA ASN A 212 -14.83 -0.96 -7.87
C ASN A 212 -16.20 -0.99 -7.17
N SER A 213 -16.41 -1.92 -6.26
CA SER A 213 -17.73 -2.13 -5.64
C SER A 213 -17.67 -2.58 -4.18
N GLY A 214 -18.64 -2.17 -3.37
CA GLY A 214 -18.77 -2.63 -1.97
C GLY A 214 -17.65 -2.20 -1.01
N ASN A 215 -16.66 -1.43 -1.45
CA ASN A 215 -15.63 -0.92 -0.57
C ASN A 215 -16.19 0.13 0.39
N VAL A 216 -15.75 0.08 1.65
CA VAL A 216 -16.19 0.99 2.71
C VAL A 216 -15.01 1.77 3.23
N PHE A 217 -15.12 3.09 3.19
CA PHE A 217 -14.13 4.04 3.68
C PHE A 217 -14.75 4.83 4.82
N ASP A 218 -14.16 4.80 6.02
CA ASP A 218 -14.69 5.58 7.14
C ASP A 218 -13.71 5.73 8.31
N HIS A 219 -13.94 6.73 9.16
CA HIS A 219 -13.14 7.01 10.35
C HIS A 219 -11.64 7.25 10.10
N ASN A 220 -11.26 7.68 8.91
CA ASN A 220 -9.89 8.03 8.55
C ASN A 220 -9.55 9.48 8.96
N VAL A 221 -8.27 9.76 9.10
CA VAL A 221 -7.74 11.12 9.25
C VAL A 221 -6.97 11.45 7.99
N TYR A 222 -7.33 12.57 7.38
CA TYR A 222 -6.75 13.06 6.15
C TYR A 222 -6.13 14.44 6.36
N TYR A 223 -5.02 14.72 5.70
CA TYR A 223 -4.40 16.03 5.74
C TYR A 223 -3.55 16.28 4.50
N SER A 224 -3.59 17.51 3.99
CA SER A 224 -2.66 18.02 2.99
C SER A 224 -2.02 19.31 3.49
N PRO A 225 -0.77 19.63 3.09
CA PRO A 225 -0.17 20.94 3.35
C PRO A 225 -0.88 22.10 2.63
N ALA A 226 -1.55 21.85 1.50
CA ALA A 226 -2.38 22.87 0.84
C ALA A 226 -3.67 23.19 1.62
N PRO A 227 -4.34 24.32 1.29
CA PRO A 227 -5.70 24.58 1.77
C PRO A 227 -6.63 23.37 1.56
N GLN A 228 -7.56 23.14 2.49
CA GLN A 228 -8.44 21.97 2.45
C GLN A 228 -9.26 21.88 1.16
N GLU A 229 -9.62 23.02 0.59
CA GLU A 229 -10.33 23.17 -0.69
C GLU A 229 -9.51 22.71 -1.90
N ASP A 230 -8.17 22.71 -1.80
CA ASP A 230 -7.25 22.35 -2.87
C ASP A 230 -6.82 20.87 -2.80
N ALA A 231 -7.06 20.20 -1.67
CA ALA A 231 -6.79 18.77 -1.54
C ALA A 231 -7.56 17.96 -2.59
N LEU A 232 -6.84 17.10 -3.32
CA LEU A 232 -7.35 16.39 -4.48
C LEU A 232 -7.78 14.97 -4.14
N TRP A 233 -8.93 14.62 -4.68
CA TRP A 233 -9.55 13.31 -4.56
C TRP A 233 -10.08 12.87 -5.91
N ILE A 234 -9.70 11.69 -6.34
CA ILE A 234 -10.28 11.05 -7.51
C ILE A 234 -11.04 9.84 -7.00
N TRP A 235 -12.35 9.81 -7.25
CA TRP A 235 -13.21 8.69 -6.89
C TRP A 235 -14.08 8.27 -8.07
N LYS A 236 -13.92 7.02 -8.51
CA LYS A 236 -14.61 6.44 -9.67
C LYS A 236 -14.53 7.32 -10.91
N ASN A 237 -13.31 7.72 -11.28
CA ASN A 237 -12.99 8.59 -12.41
C ASN A 237 -13.61 9.99 -12.33
N ARG A 238 -13.89 10.47 -11.11
CA ARG A 238 -14.38 11.83 -10.90
C ARG A 238 -13.49 12.54 -9.90
N GLU A 239 -13.05 13.72 -10.30
CA GLU A 239 -12.29 14.62 -9.45
C GLU A 239 -13.22 15.38 -8.49
N TYR A 240 -12.77 15.55 -7.25
CA TYR A 240 -13.39 16.35 -6.21
C TYR A 240 -12.33 17.25 -5.59
N ALA A 241 -12.55 18.56 -5.68
CA ALA A 241 -11.76 19.55 -4.98
C ALA A 241 -12.24 19.66 -3.53
N GLY A 242 -11.42 19.18 -2.60
CA GLY A 242 -11.63 19.26 -1.17
C GLY A 242 -12.48 18.15 -0.53
N PHE A 243 -12.21 17.93 0.76
CA PHE A 243 -12.75 16.80 1.53
C PHE A 243 -14.29 16.76 1.59
N THR A 244 -14.95 17.91 1.77
CA THR A 244 -16.43 17.96 1.86
C THR A 244 -17.09 17.48 0.58
N SER A 245 -16.59 17.94 -0.58
CA SER A 245 -17.13 17.54 -1.88
C SER A 245 -16.87 16.06 -2.17
N TYR A 246 -15.71 15.53 -1.76
CA TYR A 246 -15.42 14.11 -1.82
C TYR A 246 -16.40 13.28 -0.98
N VAL A 247 -16.62 13.63 0.29
CA VAL A 247 -17.54 12.90 1.19
C VAL A 247 -18.96 12.89 0.63
N GLU A 248 -19.49 14.04 0.22
CA GLU A 248 -20.83 14.15 -0.37
C GLU A 248 -20.95 13.37 -1.68
N GLY A 249 -19.91 13.42 -2.51
CA GLY A 249 -19.92 12.85 -3.85
C GLY A 249 -19.67 11.35 -3.91
N SER A 250 -18.86 10.83 -3.00
CA SER A 250 -18.53 9.40 -2.90
C SER A 250 -19.51 8.64 -1.99
N GLY A 251 -20.09 9.32 -0.99
CA GLY A 251 -20.86 8.71 0.09
C GLY A 251 -20.00 7.98 1.14
N ASN A 252 -18.68 8.08 1.02
CA ASN A 252 -17.72 7.52 1.96
C ASN A 252 -17.34 8.53 3.04
N ASP A 253 -16.60 8.06 4.05
CA ASP A 253 -15.86 8.90 4.98
C ASP A 253 -16.73 9.88 5.79
N ALA A 254 -18.00 9.50 6.00
CA ALA A 254 -18.99 10.30 6.74
C ALA A 254 -18.56 10.60 8.19
N HIS A 255 -17.71 9.76 8.78
CA HIS A 255 -17.12 9.94 10.09
C HIS A 255 -15.60 10.12 10.02
N SER A 256 -15.04 10.48 8.87
CA SER A 256 -13.63 10.81 8.75
C SER A 256 -13.39 12.29 9.03
N MET A 257 -12.13 12.66 9.26
CA MET A 257 -11.75 14.03 9.57
C MET A 257 -10.66 14.51 8.63
N TYR A 258 -10.75 15.77 8.22
CA TYR A 258 -9.66 16.48 7.56
C TYR A 258 -8.97 17.40 8.58
N VAL A 259 -7.83 16.97 9.12
CA VAL A 259 -7.12 17.71 10.17
C VAL A 259 -5.64 17.31 10.22
N ASN A 260 -4.76 18.28 10.43
CA ASN A 260 -3.34 18.00 10.66
C ASN A 260 -3.18 17.05 11.87
N PRO A 261 -2.59 15.86 11.70
CA PRO A 261 -2.46 14.89 12.78
C PRO A 261 -1.47 15.33 13.88
N LYS A 262 -0.65 16.36 13.64
CA LYS A 262 0.40 16.85 14.55
C LYS A 262 1.37 15.76 14.96
N PHE A 263 2.19 15.35 14.00
CA PHE A 263 3.31 14.46 14.24
C PHE A 263 4.36 15.10 15.17
N THR A 264 5.12 14.28 15.90
CA THR A 264 6.11 14.73 16.87
C THR A 264 7.24 15.49 16.18
N ASP A 265 7.80 14.94 15.09
CA ASP A 265 8.88 15.54 14.32
C ASP A 265 8.89 14.96 12.88
N ASP A 266 8.02 15.51 12.04
CA ASP A 266 7.85 15.10 10.63
C ASP A 266 9.15 15.24 9.83
N ALA A 267 9.90 16.33 10.05
CA ALA A 267 11.17 16.61 9.39
C ALA A 267 12.25 15.54 9.64
N ASN A 268 12.14 14.79 10.75
CA ASN A 268 13.03 13.68 11.09
C ASN A 268 12.35 12.30 10.97
N GLU A 269 11.22 12.21 10.25
CA GLU A 269 10.49 10.96 9.98
C GLU A 269 9.95 10.27 11.25
N ASP A 270 9.72 11.06 12.30
CA ASP A 270 8.99 10.67 13.51
C ASP A 270 7.52 11.06 13.37
N PHE A 271 6.76 10.13 12.80
CA PHE A 271 5.32 10.25 12.59
C PHE A 271 4.50 9.81 13.81
N THR A 272 5.11 9.69 15.00
CA THR A 272 4.34 9.50 16.23
C THR A 272 3.48 10.73 16.52
N LEU A 273 2.34 10.55 17.18
CA LEU A 273 1.39 11.63 17.43
C LEU A 273 1.75 12.42 18.70
N GLN A 274 1.84 13.75 18.58
CA GLN A 274 1.98 14.65 19.74
C GLN A 274 0.84 14.45 20.74
N ALA A 275 1.07 14.78 22.02
CA ALA A 275 0.03 14.71 23.05
C ALA A 275 -1.22 15.55 22.71
N SER A 276 -1.03 16.68 22.01
CA SER A 276 -2.11 17.56 21.54
C SER A 276 -2.66 17.20 20.15
N SER A 277 -2.33 16.03 19.62
CA SER A 277 -2.82 15.56 18.33
C SER A 277 -4.35 15.46 18.33
N PRO A 278 -5.05 16.06 17.37
CA PRO A 278 -6.49 15.89 17.22
C PRO A 278 -6.87 14.45 16.84
N ALA A 279 -5.98 13.72 16.16
CA ALA A 279 -6.19 12.30 15.82
C ALA A 279 -6.32 11.42 17.07
N LYS A 280 -5.63 11.75 18.18
CA LYS A 280 -5.76 11.02 19.46
C LYS A 280 -7.19 11.07 20.02
N GLY A 281 -7.89 12.19 19.84
CA GLY A 281 -9.30 12.32 20.22
C GLY A 281 -10.24 11.37 19.48
N TYR A 282 -9.76 10.75 18.39
CA TYR A 282 -10.51 9.85 17.53
C TYR A 282 -10.13 8.37 17.70
N GLY A 283 -9.31 8.07 18.71
CA GLY A 283 -8.88 6.71 19.05
C GLY A 283 -7.62 6.25 18.32
N PHE A 284 -6.90 7.14 17.63
CA PHE A 284 -5.54 6.85 17.16
C PHE A 284 -4.58 6.91 18.35
N MET A 285 -3.81 5.85 18.54
CA MET A 285 -2.79 5.80 19.60
C MET A 285 -1.44 6.19 19.01
N SER A 286 -0.56 6.80 19.81
CA SER A 286 0.86 6.88 19.43
C SER A 286 1.41 5.46 19.57
N HIS A 287 1.81 4.85 18.46
CA HIS A 287 2.61 3.63 18.49
C HIS A 287 4.04 4.04 18.89
N GLU A 288 4.54 3.48 19.99
CA GLU A 288 5.94 3.64 20.46
C GLU A 288 6.89 2.75 19.67
#